data_AF-A0AAJ2A5A6-F1
#
_entry.id   AF-A0AAJ2A5A6-F1
#
_cell.length_a   1.000
_cell.length_b   1.000
_cell.length_c   1.000
_cell.angle_alpha   90.00
_cell.angle_beta   90.00
_cell.angle_gamma   90.00
#
_symmetry.space_group_name_H-M   'P 1'
#
loop_
_entity.id
_entity.type
_entity.pdbx_description
1 polymer ?
#
loop_
_entity_poly.entity_id
_entity_poly.type
_entity_poly.pdbx_seq_one_letter_code
_entity_poly.pdbx_strand_id
1 'polypeptide(L)'
;MFFDPRATGSTVADSGEHWQPPRSAAAGHRSADDFLTLPALSQRVPGKAVMQWGASPDLTALAQAHFESGCLRARDVPTFQSAGDALAHGFFGFAKRHRQRWNRLELDFTLCDVEAVREQIQYHYDAHEFTPTSSLYLGIENEGDQLWQLDGHSTALRRVHPRLLQTVLVLINRASSRTVWIRTPDEFLGMFAQFYWDGDPHAADEEVVEVLKDRFGDEEDAIEHFLPSTVRDELCPADIDVGTWSPIKGRWIANAALGIAALRRIRRFQHGWIRRLCLELETLTLLLQRAGRRSLFDYAVRPEAIYPACSLIAQDNEHIGDLLDSHYEYFNSGGDGSVYLGFVPFAQLPDDIRRQYADWALGLSILNCVDRVLTLVTR
;
A
#
# COMPACT_ATOMS: atom_id res chain seq x y z
N MET A 1 -42.33 15.65 19.68
CA MET A 1 -41.21 15.33 20.57
C MET A 1 -40.19 14.57 19.76
N PHE A 2 -39.15 15.25 19.27
CA PHE A 2 -38.03 14.60 18.61
C PHE A 2 -37.06 14.12 19.69
N PHE A 3 -36.67 12.85 19.62
CA PHE A 3 -35.61 12.28 20.41
C PHE A 3 -34.33 13.10 20.15
N ASP A 4 -33.70 13.61 21.21
CA ASP A 4 -32.35 14.16 21.12
C ASP A 4 -31.39 12.95 21.21
N PRO A 5 -30.74 12.51 20.11
CA PRO A 5 -29.87 11.34 20.11
C PRO A 5 -28.50 11.62 20.75
N ARG A 6 -28.30 12.78 21.38
CA ARG A 6 -27.02 13.18 21.96
C ARG A 6 -26.65 12.31 23.17
N ALA A 7 -25.49 11.68 23.08
CA ALA A 7 -24.82 11.09 24.23
C ALA A 7 -24.46 12.19 25.24
N THR A 8 -24.52 11.86 26.53
CA THR A 8 -24.26 12.80 27.63
C THR A 8 -22.83 13.36 27.53
N GLY A 9 -22.69 14.67 27.26
CA GLY A 9 -21.38 15.35 27.19
C GLY A 9 -21.00 15.99 25.85
N SER A 10 -21.82 15.86 24.80
CA SER A 10 -21.55 16.54 23.51
C SER A 10 -21.79 18.06 23.60
N THR A 11 -20.79 18.88 23.27
CA THR A 11 -20.94 20.34 23.10
C THR A 11 -20.79 20.71 21.62
N VAL A 12 -21.75 21.47 21.07
CA VAL A 12 -21.65 22.02 19.72
C VAL A 12 -20.81 23.30 19.80
N ALA A 13 -19.71 23.36 19.06
CA ALA A 13 -18.95 24.59 18.87
C ALA A 13 -19.45 25.28 17.60
N ASP A 14 -19.76 26.58 17.70
CA ASP A 14 -20.29 27.38 16.58
C ASP A 14 -19.25 27.63 15.47
N SER A 15 -17.99 27.24 15.68
CA SER A 15 -16.92 27.29 14.68
C SER A 15 -15.73 26.39 15.07
N GLY A 16 -15.30 25.52 14.16
CA GLY A 16 -14.04 24.80 14.21
C GLY A 16 -13.69 24.34 12.79
N GLU A 17 -12.42 24.32 12.40
CA GLU A 17 -12.01 23.72 11.12
C GLU A 17 -11.73 22.23 11.31
N HIS A 18 -11.99 21.44 10.27
CA HIS A 18 -11.63 20.02 10.26
C HIS A 18 -10.12 19.87 10.46
N TRP A 19 -9.68 19.04 11.40
CA TRP A 19 -8.26 18.71 11.58
C TRP A 19 -7.74 17.79 10.46
N GLN A 20 -8.66 17.14 9.73
CA GLN A 20 -8.39 16.44 8.48
C GLN A 20 -8.57 17.42 7.31
N PRO A 21 -7.73 17.33 6.26
CA PRO A 21 -7.99 18.04 5.02
C PRO A 21 -9.38 17.66 4.48
N PRO A 22 -10.16 18.61 3.94
CA PRO A 22 -11.45 18.29 3.35
C PRO A 22 -11.26 17.28 2.22
N ARG A 23 -11.85 16.10 2.37
CA ARG A 23 -11.94 15.12 1.29
C ARG A 23 -13.02 15.55 0.32
N SER A 24 -12.78 15.39 -0.98
CA SER A 24 -13.88 15.42 -1.94
C SER A 24 -14.86 14.31 -1.57
N ALA A 25 -16.13 14.65 -1.42
CA ALA A 25 -17.16 13.64 -1.29
C ALA A 25 -17.09 12.70 -2.52
N ALA A 26 -17.21 11.39 -2.29
CA ALA A 26 -17.23 10.38 -3.36
C ALA A 26 -18.33 10.66 -4.41
N ALA A 27 -19.38 11.39 -4.01
CA ALA A 27 -20.34 11.98 -4.93
C ALA A 27 -19.83 13.36 -5.39
N GLY A 28 -19.33 13.43 -6.63
CA GLY A 28 -19.09 14.70 -7.30
C GLY A 28 -20.31 15.61 -7.17
N HIS A 29 -20.09 16.81 -6.64
CA HIS A 29 -21.13 17.80 -6.39
C HIS A 29 -21.72 18.26 -7.75
N ARG A 30 -22.72 17.56 -8.27
CA ARG A 30 -23.63 18.12 -9.27
C ARG A 30 -24.62 19.01 -8.51
N SER A 31 -24.88 20.21 -9.00
CA SER A 31 -25.99 21.00 -8.47
C SER A 31 -27.26 20.18 -8.67
N ALA A 32 -27.95 19.88 -7.58
CA ALA A 32 -29.33 19.40 -7.65
C ALA A 32 -30.18 20.63 -7.99
N ASP A 33 -30.22 20.99 -9.27
CA ASP A 33 -30.96 22.16 -9.74
C ASP A 33 -32.48 21.96 -9.76
N ASP A 34 -32.99 20.79 -9.35
CA ASP A 34 -34.44 20.56 -9.33
C ASP A 34 -34.93 19.73 -8.13
N PHE A 35 -35.88 20.34 -7.42
CA PHE A 35 -36.97 19.71 -6.66
C PHE A 35 -36.73 19.11 -5.25
N LEU A 36 -35.99 19.79 -4.37
CA LEU A 36 -36.25 19.73 -2.91
C LEU A 36 -35.88 21.06 -2.25
N THR A 37 -36.80 22.02 -2.19
CA THR A 37 -36.62 23.23 -1.37
C THR A 37 -36.73 22.85 0.10
N LEU A 38 -35.58 22.64 0.75
CA LEU A 38 -35.49 22.56 2.20
C LEU A 38 -36.12 23.84 2.82
N PRO A 39 -36.83 23.73 3.96
CA PRO A 39 -37.37 24.90 4.64
C PRO A 39 -36.24 25.88 4.97
N ALA A 40 -36.48 27.17 4.71
CA ALA A 40 -35.49 28.22 4.93
C ALA A 40 -34.99 28.18 6.38
N LEU A 41 -33.73 27.81 6.56
CA LEU A 41 -33.09 27.82 7.86
C LEU A 41 -32.92 29.29 8.30
N SER A 42 -33.29 29.57 9.54
CA SER A 42 -33.09 30.89 10.15
C SER A 42 -31.62 31.30 10.07
N GLN A 43 -31.33 32.58 9.81
CA GLN A 43 -29.95 33.14 9.85
C GLN A 43 -29.26 32.99 11.22
N ARG A 44 -29.99 32.57 12.26
CA ARG A 44 -29.43 32.22 13.58
C ARG A 44 -28.95 30.77 13.67
N VAL A 45 -29.20 29.94 12.66
CA VAL A 45 -28.69 28.58 12.58
C VAL A 45 -27.36 28.65 11.81
N PRO A 46 -26.22 28.34 12.44
CA PRO A 46 -24.94 28.37 11.74
C PRO A 46 -24.98 27.43 10.53
N GLY A 47 -24.69 27.96 9.34
CA GLY A 47 -24.70 27.20 8.08
C GLY A 47 -23.55 26.18 7.96
N LYS A 48 -22.62 26.22 8.90
CA LYS A 48 -21.57 25.23 9.12
C LYS A 48 -21.45 25.01 10.62
N ALA A 49 -21.66 23.80 11.08
CA ALA A 49 -21.35 23.38 12.43
C ALA A 49 -20.29 22.27 12.33
N VAL A 50 -19.17 22.44 13.03
CA VAL A 50 -18.22 21.34 13.20
C VAL A 50 -18.46 20.77 14.57
N MET A 51 -18.84 19.49 14.60
CA MET A 51 -18.94 18.74 15.83
C MET A 51 -17.53 18.60 16.38
N GLN A 52 -17.16 19.50 17.28
CA GLN A 52 -15.99 19.30 18.13
C GLN A 52 -16.36 18.17 19.09
N TRP A 53 -16.01 16.94 18.72
CA TRP A 53 -15.86 15.90 19.72
C TRP A 53 -14.86 16.43 20.74
N GLY A 54 -15.37 16.71 21.95
CA GLY A 54 -14.53 17.15 23.06
C GLY A 54 -13.32 16.23 23.11
N ALA A 55 -12.12 16.81 23.12
CA ALA A 55 -10.85 16.09 23.06
C ALA A 55 -10.96 14.83 23.92
N SER A 56 -11.06 13.66 23.27
CA SER A 56 -11.24 12.43 24.03
C SER A 56 -10.08 12.37 25.02
N PRO A 57 -10.34 12.17 26.33
CA PRO A 57 -9.26 12.06 27.31
C PRO A 57 -8.22 11.04 26.88
N ASP A 58 -8.65 10.01 26.14
CA ASP A 58 -7.80 8.98 25.56
C ASP A 58 -6.87 9.52 24.46
N LEU A 59 -7.33 10.42 23.58
CA LEU A 59 -6.50 11.03 22.54
C LEU A 59 -5.47 12.01 23.13
N THR A 60 -5.85 12.72 24.19
CA THR A 60 -4.94 13.63 24.90
C THR A 60 -3.83 12.85 25.61
N ALA A 61 -4.19 11.78 26.32
CA ALA A 61 -3.23 10.89 26.95
C ALA A 61 -2.30 10.21 25.92
N LEU A 62 -2.86 9.79 24.78
CA LEU A 62 -2.09 9.21 23.67
C LEU A 62 -1.08 10.23 23.14
N ALA A 63 -1.52 11.44 22.77
CA ALA A 63 -0.63 12.48 22.25
C ALA A 63 0.50 12.79 23.24
N GLN A 64 0.17 12.96 24.53
CA GLN A 64 1.16 13.19 25.58
C GLN A 64 2.19 12.06 25.65
N ALA A 65 1.75 10.79 25.68
CA ALA A 65 2.65 9.64 25.72
C ALA A 65 3.62 9.61 24.52
N HIS A 66 3.14 9.97 23.32
CA HIS A 66 3.99 10.04 22.13
C HIS A 66 5.05 11.13 22.19
N PHE A 67 4.74 12.32 22.73
CA PHE A 67 5.74 13.36 22.95
C PHE A 67 6.72 12.99 24.08
N GLU A 68 6.23 12.47 25.20
CA GLU A 68 7.05 12.06 26.35
C GLU A 68 7.99 10.90 26.02
N SER A 69 7.60 10.01 25.10
CA SER A 69 8.46 8.93 24.61
C SER A 69 9.73 9.41 23.88
N GLY A 70 9.75 10.69 23.47
CA GLY A 70 10.88 11.34 22.78
C GLY A 70 10.93 11.11 21.26
N CYS A 71 9.97 10.38 20.69
CA CYS A 71 9.91 10.11 19.25
C CYS A 71 9.45 11.33 18.44
N LEU A 72 8.50 12.10 18.98
CA LEU A 72 7.99 13.35 18.41
C LEU A 72 8.73 14.54 18.99
N ARG A 73 8.94 15.58 18.17
CA ARG A 73 9.67 16.78 18.61
C ARG A 73 8.71 17.96 18.68
N ALA A 74 8.72 18.67 19.80
CA ALA A 74 7.92 19.89 19.96
C ALA A 74 8.17 20.93 18.85
N ARG A 75 9.40 21.01 18.32
CA ARG A 75 9.76 21.90 17.22
C ARG A 75 9.01 21.63 15.90
N ASP A 76 8.45 20.43 15.75
CA ASP A 76 7.67 20.06 14.56
C ASP A 76 6.20 20.52 14.69
N VAL A 77 5.81 21.04 15.87
CA VAL A 77 4.48 21.54 16.18
C VAL A 77 4.57 23.04 16.49
N PRO A 78 4.59 23.91 15.46
CA PRO A 78 4.75 25.35 15.66
C PRO A 78 3.53 25.96 16.38
N THR A 79 2.34 25.48 16.04
CA THR A 79 1.05 25.86 16.63
C THR A 79 0.13 24.65 16.56
N PHE A 80 -0.78 24.50 17.52
CA PHE A 80 -1.81 23.46 17.46
C PHE A 80 -3.08 23.93 18.15
N GLN A 81 -4.23 23.44 17.69
CA GLN A 81 -5.55 23.76 18.23
C GLN A 81 -6.11 22.64 19.14
N SER A 82 -5.57 21.43 19.04
CA SER A 82 -5.99 20.27 19.83
C SER A 82 -4.85 19.26 20.01
N ALA A 83 -5.04 18.26 20.89
CA ALA A 83 -4.10 17.16 21.07
C ALA A 83 -3.93 16.32 19.79
N GLY A 84 -5.01 16.08 19.05
CA GLY A 84 -4.97 15.37 17.76
C GLY A 84 -4.16 16.14 16.71
N ASP A 85 -4.34 17.45 16.65
CA ASP A 85 -3.59 18.36 15.77
C ASP A 85 -2.10 18.39 16.12
N ALA A 86 -1.76 18.48 17.41
CA ALA A 86 -0.37 18.39 17.87
C ALA A 86 0.28 17.04 17.50
N LEU A 87 -0.44 15.94 17.69
CA LEU A 87 0.01 14.60 17.33
C LEU A 87 0.21 14.47 15.81
N ALA A 88 -0.72 15.01 15.01
CA ALA A 88 -0.62 15.03 13.56
C ALA A 88 0.62 15.79 13.08
N HIS A 89 0.79 17.04 13.52
CA HIS A 89 1.97 17.84 13.20
C HIS A 89 3.28 17.15 13.61
N GLY A 90 3.32 16.58 14.83
CA GLY A 90 4.47 15.83 15.31
C GLY A 90 4.78 14.62 14.44
N PHE A 91 3.78 13.80 14.14
CA PHE A 91 3.93 12.58 13.33
C PHE A 91 4.36 12.91 11.89
N PHE A 92 3.71 13.85 11.21
CA PHE A 92 4.10 14.23 9.85
C PHE A 92 5.47 14.91 9.82
N GLY A 93 5.84 15.64 10.87
CA GLY A 93 7.20 16.12 11.07
C GLY A 93 8.23 14.99 11.21
N PHE A 94 7.88 13.92 11.93
CA PHE A 94 8.67 12.69 12.00
C PHE A 94 8.77 12.01 10.62
N ALA A 95 7.65 11.74 9.96
CA ALA A 95 7.62 11.10 8.66
C ALA A 95 8.46 11.87 7.64
N LYS A 96 8.33 13.20 7.58
CA LYS A 96 9.11 14.07 6.68
C LYS A 96 10.63 14.01 6.91
N ARG A 97 11.10 13.73 8.13
CA ARG A 97 12.55 13.55 8.38
C ARG A 97 13.09 12.22 7.86
N HIS A 98 12.25 11.20 7.83
CA HIS A 98 12.64 9.84 7.49
C HIS A 98 12.25 9.44 6.05
N ARG A 99 11.25 10.10 5.46
CA ARG A 99 10.78 9.94 4.07
C ARG A 99 11.56 10.89 3.17
N GLN A 100 12.26 10.34 2.18
CA GLN A 100 12.75 11.12 1.05
C GLN A 100 11.60 11.36 0.07
N ARG A 101 11.78 12.31 -0.86
CA ARG A 101 10.86 12.43 -1.99
C ARG A 101 11.00 11.16 -2.84
N TRP A 102 9.92 10.41 -2.96
CA TRP A 102 9.84 9.23 -3.83
C TRP A 102 9.47 9.65 -5.25
N ASN A 103 9.95 8.88 -6.22
CA ASN A 103 9.72 9.11 -7.65
C ASN A 103 8.87 8.00 -8.29
N ARG A 104 8.81 6.83 -7.66
CA ARG A 104 8.15 5.62 -8.16
C ARG A 104 7.11 5.09 -7.20
N LEU A 105 7.33 5.25 -5.89
CA LEU A 105 6.36 4.88 -4.86
C LEU A 105 5.33 6.00 -4.66
N GLU A 106 4.06 5.64 -4.81
CA GLU A 106 2.90 6.49 -4.53
C GLU A 106 2.13 5.89 -3.36
N LEU A 107 2.22 6.59 -2.23
CA LEU A 107 1.40 6.33 -1.05
C LEU A 107 1.46 7.56 -0.16
N ASP A 108 0.42 7.71 0.64
CA ASP A 108 0.36 8.72 1.67
C ASP A 108 -0.04 8.15 3.02
N PHE A 109 0.26 8.97 4.02
CA PHE A 109 -0.06 8.68 5.40
C PHE A 109 -1.20 9.59 5.82
N THR A 110 -2.22 9.01 6.42
CA THR A 110 -3.34 9.75 7.00
C THR A 110 -3.59 9.26 8.41
N LEU A 111 -4.17 10.13 9.23
CA LEU A 111 -4.52 9.80 10.61
C LEU A 111 -6.03 9.63 10.69
N CYS A 112 -6.44 8.46 11.16
CA CYS A 112 -7.83 8.05 11.23
C CYS A 112 -8.18 7.78 12.69
N ASP A 113 -9.28 8.37 13.16
CA ASP A 113 -9.90 7.91 14.40
C ASP A 113 -10.65 6.59 14.15
N VAL A 114 -11.23 6.04 15.21
CA VAL A 114 -11.94 4.75 15.16
C VAL A 114 -13.12 4.79 14.18
N GLU A 115 -13.87 5.90 14.13
CA GLU A 115 -15.04 6.01 13.27
C GLU A 115 -14.64 6.14 11.80
N ALA A 116 -13.58 6.88 11.49
CA ALA A 116 -12.99 6.92 10.17
C ALA A 116 -12.55 5.53 9.71
N VAL A 117 -11.89 4.73 10.57
CA VAL A 117 -11.54 3.35 10.23
C VAL A 117 -12.80 2.51 9.98
N ARG A 118 -13.82 2.61 10.84
CA ARG A 118 -15.09 1.88 10.68
C ARG A 118 -15.79 2.22 9.37
N GLU A 119 -15.84 3.49 9.00
CA GLU A 119 -16.45 3.94 7.74
C GLU A 119 -15.72 3.34 6.53
N GLN A 120 -14.39 3.29 6.57
CA GLN A 120 -13.59 2.73 5.47
C GLN A 120 -13.75 1.22 5.34
N ILE A 121 -14.02 0.51 6.45
CA ILE A 121 -14.10 -0.95 6.41
C ILE A 121 -15.53 -1.50 6.41
N GLN A 122 -16.56 -0.65 6.52
CA GLN A 122 -17.94 -1.08 6.82
C GLN A 122 -18.55 -2.09 5.84
N TYR A 123 -18.09 -2.13 4.59
CA TYR A 123 -18.59 -3.04 3.55
C TYR A 123 -17.73 -4.30 3.37
N HIS A 124 -16.62 -4.41 4.09
CA HIS A 124 -15.77 -5.60 4.04
C HIS A 124 -16.39 -6.75 4.84
N TYR A 125 -16.14 -7.98 4.40
CA TYR A 125 -16.68 -9.19 5.00
C TYR A 125 -16.39 -9.28 6.53
N ASP A 126 -15.17 -8.94 6.94
CA ASP A 126 -14.71 -9.02 8.34
C ASP A 126 -14.88 -7.71 9.13
N ALA A 127 -15.62 -6.72 8.60
CA ALA A 127 -15.79 -5.41 9.24
C ALA A 127 -16.33 -5.50 10.68
N HIS A 128 -17.21 -6.48 10.91
CA HIS A 128 -17.87 -6.72 12.18
C HIS A 128 -16.92 -7.26 13.28
N GLU A 129 -15.77 -7.82 12.88
CA GLU A 129 -14.75 -8.33 13.82
C GLU A 129 -13.82 -7.23 14.33
N PHE A 130 -13.86 -6.03 13.74
CA PHE A 130 -12.99 -4.93 14.11
C PHE A 130 -13.25 -4.44 15.54
N THR A 131 -12.30 -4.75 16.42
CA THR A 131 -12.24 -4.27 17.80
C THR A 131 -11.13 -3.22 17.92
N PRO A 132 -11.45 -1.95 18.22
CA PRO A 132 -10.45 -0.89 18.33
C PRO A 132 -9.46 -1.16 19.47
N THR A 133 -8.18 -1.06 19.16
CA THR A 133 -7.04 -1.22 20.10
C THR A 133 -6.29 0.08 20.35
N SER A 134 -6.67 1.16 19.65
CA SER A 134 -6.16 2.52 19.83
C SER A 134 -7.28 3.52 19.54
N SER A 135 -7.17 4.73 20.08
CA SER A 135 -8.03 5.86 19.72
C SER A 135 -7.65 6.49 18.37
N LEU A 136 -6.44 6.22 17.87
CA LEU A 136 -5.91 6.72 16.61
C LEU A 136 -5.16 5.65 15.83
N TYR A 137 -5.34 5.65 14.52
CA TYR A 137 -4.71 4.77 13.55
C TYR A 137 -3.97 5.57 12.49
N LEU A 138 -2.85 5.03 12.04
CA LEU A 138 -2.15 5.46 10.83
C LEU A 138 -2.74 4.68 9.65
N GLY A 139 -3.52 5.38 8.81
CA GLY A 139 -3.90 4.88 7.49
C GLY A 139 -2.74 5.04 6.52
N ILE A 140 -2.47 3.98 5.76
CA ILE A 140 -1.55 4.02 4.62
C ILE A 140 -2.42 3.83 3.37
N GLU A 141 -2.48 4.86 2.52
CA GLU A 141 -3.39 4.88 1.37
C GLU A 141 -2.65 5.16 0.07
N ASN A 142 -3.22 4.68 -1.04
CA ASN A 142 -2.85 5.04 -2.39
C ASN A 142 -4.11 5.16 -3.25
N GLU A 143 -4.23 6.26 -3.99
CA GLU A 143 -5.44 6.60 -4.76
C GLU A 143 -5.36 6.21 -6.25
N GLY A 144 -4.23 5.64 -6.71
CA GLY A 144 -4.12 5.16 -8.08
C GLY A 144 -2.89 4.28 -8.31
N ASP A 145 -2.89 3.50 -9.40
CA ASP A 145 -1.79 2.60 -9.71
C ASP A 145 -0.87 3.17 -10.80
N GLN A 146 0.40 3.35 -10.45
CA GLN A 146 1.45 3.65 -11.42
C GLN A 146 2.13 2.38 -11.89
N LEU A 147 2.08 2.15 -13.20
CA LEU A 147 2.75 1.05 -13.87
C LEU A 147 4.16 1.48 -14.31
N TRP A 148 5.15 0.75 -13.83
CA TRP A 148 6.55 0.99 -14.17
C TRP A 148 7.15 -0.20 -14.91
N GLN A 149 7.65 0.04 -16.12
CA GLN A 149 8.17 -1.01 -17.01
C GLN A 149 9.67 -1.28 -16.78
N LEU A 150 10.05 -2.56 -16.70
CA LEU A 150 11.45 -3.01 -16.53
C LEU A 150 12.24 -3.07 -17.85
N ASP A 151 11.56 -3.25 -18.99
CA ASP A 151 12.18 -3.60 -20.27
C ASP A 151 13.28 -2.64 -20.73
N GLY A 152 13.13 -1.35 -20.46
CA GLY A 152 14.09 -0.31 -20.84
C GLY A 152 15.53 -0.53 -20.34
N HIS A 153 15.72 -1.35 -19.29
CA HIS A 153 17.00 -1.67 -18.67
C HIS A 153 17.27 -3.18 -18.51
N SER A 154 16.29 -4.04 -18.81
CA SER A 154 16.32 -5.50 -18.59
C SER A 154 17.52 -6.17 -19.29
N THR A 155 17.71 -5.89 -20.59
CA THR A 155 18.78 -6.43 -21.43
C THR A 155 20.17 -6.06 -20.92
N ALA A 156 20.34 -4.84 -20.43
CA ALA A 156 21.63 -4.38 -19.89
C ALA A 156 21.98 -5.13 -18.60
N LEU A 157 21.00 -5.37 -17.72
CA LEU A 157 21.21 -6.11 -16.47
C LEU A 157 21.54 -7.59 -16.75
N ARG A 158 20.82 -8.22 -17.69
CA ARG A 158 21.06 -9.61 -18.12
C ARG A 158 22.49 -9.82 -18.65
N ARG A 159 23.03 -8.86 -19.42
CA ARG A 159 24.41 -8.89 -19.92
C ARG A 159 25.46 -8.81 -18.81
N VAL A 160 25.17 -8.11 -17.71
CA VAL A 160 26.10 -7.98 -16.59
C VAL A 160 26.11 -9.23 -15.72
N HIS A 161 24.93 -9.73 -15.36
CA HIS A 161 24.80 -10.98 -14.63
C HIS A 161 23.37 -11.53 -14.78
N PRO A 162 23.17 -12.82 -15.14
CA PRO A 162 21.85 -13.36 -15.46
C PRO A 162 20.83 -13.21 -14.31
N ARG A 163 21.30 -13.32 -13.06
CA ARG A 163 20.44 -13.20 -11.85
C ARG A 163 20.31 -11.78 -11.28
N LEU A 164 20.83 -10.75 -11.95
CA LEU A 164 20.81 -9.39 -11.38
C LEU A 164 19.39 -8.83 -11.34
N LEU A 165 18.63 -9.00 -12.41
CA LEU A 165 17.23 -8.56 -12.47
C LEU A 165 16.35 -9.35 -11.50
N GLN A 166 16.47 -10.68 -11.49
CA GLN A 166 15.84 -11.52 -10.45
C GLN A 166 16.18 -11.04 -9.03
N THR A 167 17.43 -10.66 -8.76
CA THR A 167 17.85 -10.16 -7.45
C THR A 167 17.12 -8.88 -7.08
N VAL A 168 16.89 -7.98 -8.04
CA VAL A 168 16.12 -6.75 -7.82
C VAL A 168 14.71 -7.11 -7.36
N LEU A 169 13.99 -7.95 -8.10
CA LEU A 169 12.61 -8.30 -7.80
C LEU A 169 12.46 -9.11 -6.52
N VAL A 170 13.35 -10.08 -6.26
CA VAL A 170 13.38 -10.82 -5.00
C VAL A 170 13.58 -9.89 -3.80
N LEU A 171 14.44 -8.86 -3.92
CA LEU A 171 14.65 -7.90 -2.83
C LEU A 171 13.48 -6.93 -2.67
N ILE A 172 12.80 -6.55 -3.76
CA ILE A 172 11.58 -5.73 -3.73
C ILE A 172 10.43 -6.51 -3.08
N ASN A 173 10.16 -7.75 -3.48
CA ASN A 173 9.12 -8.57 -2.86
C ASN A 173 9.41 -8.79 -1.35
N ARG A 174 10.68 -9.02 -0.99
CA ARG A 174 11.08 -9.04 0.44
C ARG A 174 10.85 -7.70 1.14
N ALA A 175 11.06 -6.57 0.48
CA ALA A 175 10.73 -5.28 1.06
C ALA A 175 9.21 -5.15 1.23
N SER A 176 8.44 -5.45 0.18
CA SER A 176 6.97 -5.45 0.15
C SER A 176 6.37 -6.15 1.36
N SER A 177 6.77 -7.41 1.61
CA SER A 177 6.31 -8.21 2.77
C SER A 177 6.62 -7.63 4.17
N ARG A 178 7.54 -6.66 4.28
CA ARG A 178 7.91 -6.02 5.56
C ARG A 178 7.38 -4.60 5.68
N THR A 179 7.05 -3.96 4.55
CA THR A 179 6.67 -2.55 4.52
C THR A 179 5.25 -2.38 4.02
N VAL A 180 5.08 -2.13 2.73
CA VAL A 180 3.82 -1.84 2.06
C VAL A 180 3.79 -2.67 0.79
N TRP A 181 2.59 -2.99 0.34
CA TRP A 181 2.41 -3.81 -0.85
C TRP A 181 2.96 -3.12 -2.10
N ILE A 182 3.82 -3.82 -2.82
CA ILE A 182 4.36 -3.46 -4.13
C ILE A 182 4.08 -4.66 -5.04
N ARG A 183 3.35 -4.44 -6.14
CA ARG A 183 2.99 -5.48 -7.08
C ARG A 183 4.15 -5.76 -8.04
N THR A 184 4.63 -6.99 -8.04
CA THR A 184 5.73 -7.46 -8.91
C THR A 184 5.20 -8.31 -10.07
N PRO A 185 5.99 -8.57 -11.13
CA PRO A 185 5.54 -9.35 -12.28
C PRO A 185 4.97 -10.74 -11.94
N ASP A 186 5.51 -11.41 -10.92
CA ASP A 186 4.98 -12.69 -10.43
C ASP A 186 3.57 -12.58 -9.85
N GLU A 187 3.24 -11.44 -9.22
CA GLU A 187 1.89 -11.19 -8.72
C GLU A 187 0.91 -10.97 -9.88
N PHE A 188 1.33 -10.32 -10.97
CA PHE A 188 0.50 -10.21 -12.18
C PHE A 188 0.18 -11.58 -12.78
N LEU A 189 1.18 -12.47 -12.86
CA LEU A 189 0.96 -13.84 -13.31
C LEU A 189 0.00 -14.59 -12.37
N GLY A 190 0.13 -14.40 -11.05
CA GLY A 190 -0.78 -14.97 -10.06
C GLY A 190 -2.21 -14.43 -10.19
N MET A 191 -2.37 -13.12 -10.38
CA MET A 191 -3.67 -12.48 -10.61
C MET A 191 -4.32 -12.98 -11.90
N PHE A 192 -3.54 -13.09 -12.98
CA PHE A 192 -4.02 -13.65 -14.25
C PHE A 192 -4.50 -15.09 -14.07
N ALA A 193 -3.70 -15.92 -13.37
CA ALA A 193 -4.06 -17.29 -13.07
C ALA A 193 -5.35 -17.40 -12.26
N GLN A 194 -5.55 -16.54 -11.26
CA GLN A 194 -6.77 -16.50 -10.45
C GLN A 194 -7.99 -16.06 -11.24
N PHE A 195 -7.80 -15.17 -12.22
CA PHE A 195 -8.90 -14.64 -13.00
C PHE A 195 -9.34 -15.61 -14.08
N TYR A 196 -8.41 -16.28 -14.77
CA TYR A 196 -8.71 -17.11 -15.94
C TYR A 196 -8.80 -18.61 -15.65
N TRP A 197 -8.20 -19.11 -14.56
CA TRP A 197 -8.28 -20.52 -14.16
C TRP A 197 -8.16 -20.73 -12.63
N ASP A 198 -7.76 -21.92 -12.18
CA ASP A 198 -7.68 -22.35 -10.76
C ASP A 198 -6.59 -21.66 -9.92
N GLY A 199 -6.01 -20.54 -10.38
CA GLY A 199 -5.09 -19.74 -9.58
C GLY A 199 -3.66 -20.24 -9.45
N ASP A 200 -3.29 -21.37 -10.07
CA ASP A 200 -1.89 -21.81 -10.14
C ASP A 200 -1.15 -21.15 -11.32
N PRO A 201 -0.24 -20.19 -11.09
CA PRO A 201 0.52 -19.53 -12.15
C PRO A 201 1.47 -20.47 -12.92
N HIS A 202 1.74 -21.67 -12.38
CA HIS A 202 2.62 -22.67 -12.98
C HIS A 202 1.88 -23.87 -13.59
N ALA A 203 0.55 -23.82 -13.70
CA ALA A 203 -0.27 -24.84 -14.35
C ALA A 203 0.10 -25.05 -15.83
N ALA A 204 0.14 -26.29 -16.30
CA ALA A 204 0.41 -26.60 -17.69
C ALA A 204 -0.80 -26.29 -18.59
N ASP A 205 -0.57 -26.10 -19.89
CA ASP A 205 -1.65 -25.80 -20.84
C ASP A 205 -2.74 -26.86 -20.79
N GLU A 206 -2.37 -28.14 -20.71
CA GLU A 206 -3.33 -29.25 -20.66
C GLU A 206 -4.22 -29.23 -19.41
N GLU A 207 -3.75 -28.63 -18.32
CA GLU A 207 -4.49 -28.50 -17.06
C GLU A 207 -5.50 -27.34 -17.12
N VAL A 208 -5.25 -26.35 -17.97
CA VAL A 208 -6.00 -25.10 -18.04
C VAL A 208 -6.99 -25.07 -19.22
N VAL A 209 -6.72 -25.82 -20.30
CA VAL A 209 -7.56 -25.84 -21.52
C VAL A 209 -9.03 -26.10 -21.24
N GLU A 210 -9.36 -27.04 -20.35
CA GLU A 210 -10.78 -27.36 -20.07
C GLU A 210 -11.48 -26.22 -19.32
N VAL A 211 -10.78 -25.53 -18.40
CA VAL A 211 -11.31 -24.36 -17.69
C VAL A 211 -11.52 -23.19 -18.66
N LEU A 212 -10.60 -23.01 -19.62
CA LEU A 212 -10.75 -22.00 -20.66
C LEU A 212 -11.88 -22.33 -21.63
N LYS A 213 -12.10 -23.60 -21.97
CA LYS A 213 -13.26 -24.03 -22.77
C LYS A 213 -14.59 -23.76 -22.07
N ASP A 214 -14.65 -24.00 -20.76
CA ASP A 214 -15.85 -23.68 -19.96
C ASP A 214 -16.16 -22.17 -20.01
N ARG A 215 -15.13 -21.33 -20.12
CA ARG A 215 -15.27 -19.87 -20.14
C ARG A 215 -15.54 -19.30 -21.54
N PHE A 216 -14.81 -19.75 -22.55
CA PHE A 216 -14.79 -19.19 -23.91
C PHE A 216 -15.46 -20.09 -24.95
N GLY A 217 -15.98 -21.26 -24.56
CA GLY A 217 -16.47 -22.27 -25.49
C GLY A 217 -15.34 -22.94 -26.26
N ASP A 218 -15.65 -23.49 -27.44
CA ASP A 218 -14.66 -24.15 -28.32
C ASP A 218 -13.94 -23.15 -29.26
N GLU A 219 -13.87 -21.86 -28.88
CA GLU A 219 -13.17 -20.84 -29.66
C GLU A 219 -11.65 -20.99 -29.52
N GLU A 220 -11.03 -21.74 -30.44
CA GLU A 220 -9.60 -22.09 -30.42
C GLU A 220 -8.68 -20.87 -30.30
N ASP A 221 -8.93 -19.82 -31.10
CA ASP A 221 -8.14 -18.57 -31.06
C ASP A 221 -8.20 -17.89 -29.68
N ALA A 222 -9.35 -17.91 -29.02
CA ALA A 222 -9.52 -17.34 -27.69
C ALA A 222 -8.79 -18.20 -26.64
N ILE A 223 -8.93 -19.52 -26.70
CA ILE A 223 -8.24 -20.43 -25.77
C ILE A 223 -6.73 -20.25 -25.89
N GLU A 224 -6.17 -20.29 -27.10
CA GLU A 224 -4.72 -20.12 -27.35
C GLU A 224 -4.17 -18.80 -26.79
N HIS A 225 -4.96 -17.73 -26.89
CA HIS A 225 -4.59 -16.41 -26.39
C HIS A 225 -4.40 -16.37 -24.86
N PHE A 226 -5.14 -17.18 -24.10
CA PHE A 226 -5.08 -17.19 -22.63
C PHE A 226 -4.25 -18.35 -22.03
N LEU A 227 -3.61 -19.17 -22.87
CA LEU A 227 -2.82 -20.32 -22.38
C LEU A 227 -1.61 -19.89 -21.53
N PRO A 228 -1.26 -20.66 -20.48
CA PRO A 228 -0.05 -20.43 -19.70
C PRO A 228 1.23 -20.29 -20.54
N SER A 229 1.39 -21.08 -21.60
CA SER A 229 2.55 -21.00 -22.51
C SER A 229 2.63 -19.69 -23.29
N THR A 230 1.49 -19.06 -23.59
CA THR A 230 1.40 -17.76 -24.25
C THR A 230 1.73 -16.64 -23.27
N VAL A 231 1.06 -16.63 -22.11
CA VAL A 231 1.04 -15.44 -21.23
C VAL A 231 2.21 -15.38 -20.25
N ARG A 232 2.82 -16.51 -19.87
CA ARG A 232 3.86 -16.51 -18.83
C ARG A 232 5.06 -15.66 -19.17
N ASP A 233 5.62 -15.84 -20.37
CA ASP A 233 6.80 -15.09 -20.77
C ASP A 233 6.49 -13.60 -20.98
N GLU A 234 5.23 -13.24 -21.23
CA GLU A 234 4.80 -11.86 -21.35
C GLU A 234 4.60 -11.18 -19.98
N LEU A 235 3.96 -11.87 -19.04
CA LEU A 235 3.64 -11.35 -17.71
C LEU A 235 4.85 -11.42 -16.77
N CYS A 236 5.51 -12.58 -16.69
CA CYS A 236 6.63 -12.83 -15.79
C CYS A 236 7.61 -13.85 -16.39
N PRO A 237 8.56 -13.39 -17.24
CA PRO A 237 9.62 -14.24 -17.76
C PRO A 237 10.33 -15.06 -16.67
N ALA A 238 10.69 -16.31 -16.98
CA ALA A 238 11.31 -17.21 -16.01
C ALA A 238 12.62 -16.68 -15.37
N ASP A 239 13.33 -15.76 -16.05
CA ASP A 239 14.57 -15.16 -15.54
C ASP A 239 14.34 -14.04 -14.52
N ILE A 240 13.11 -13.56 -14.37
CA ILE A 240 12.73 -12.51 -13.42
C ILE A 240 11.81 -13.03 -12.30
N ASP A 241 11.31 -14.25 -12.43
CA ASP A 241 10.52 -14.93 -11.41
C ASP A 241 11.20 -14.94 -10.03
N VAL A 242 10.44 -14.59 -9.00
CA VAL A 242 10.92 -14.40 -7.63
C VAL A 242 10.79 -15.64 -6.76
N GLY A 243 10.07 -16.68 -7.20
CA GLY A 243 9.91 -17.91 -6.43
C GLY A 243 9.02 -18.91 -7.13
N THR A 244 8.92 -20.11 -6.56
CA THR A 244 8.03 -21.15 -7.07
C THR A 244 7.37 -21.90 -5.93
N TRP A 245 6.18 -22.44 -6.19
CA TRP A 245 5.55 -23.36 -5.27
C TRP A 245 6.32 -24.69 -5.27
N SER A 246 6.64 -25.20 -4.08
CA SER A 246 7.25 -26.51 -3.94
C SER A 246 6.22 -27.53 -3.44
N PRO A 247 5.73 -28.44 -4.30
CA PRO A 247 4.77 -29.46 -3.86
C PRO A 247 5.36 -30.38 -2.79
N ILE A 248 6.66 -30.69 -2.89
CA ILE A 248 7.38 -31.51 -1.90
C ILE A 248 7.39 -30.86 -0.50
N LYS A 249 7.51 -29.53 -0.43
CA LYS A 249 7.55 -28.81 0.86
C LYS A 249 6.21 -28.20 1.26
N GLY A 250 5.18 -28.33 0.42
CA GLY A 250 3.87 -27.71 0.60
C GLY A 250 3.96 -26.21 0.91
N ARG A 251 4.90 -25.49 0.28
CA ARG A 251 5.10 -24.06 0.53
C ARG A 251 5.77 -23.35 -0.63
N TRP A 252 5.53 -22.05 -0.72
CA TRP A 252 6.24 -21.14 -1.60
C TRP A 252 7.73 -21.06 -1.22
N ILE A 253 8.61 -21.14 -2.21
CA ILE A 253 10.06 -21.00 -2.06
C ILE A 253 10.52 -19.80 -2.88
N ALA A 254 10.89 -18.73 -2.18
CA ALA A 254 11.52 -17.58 -2.82
C ALA A 254 12.91 -17.94 -3.39
N ASN A 255 13.17 -17.47 -4.59
CA ASN A 255 14.47 -17.52 -5.23
C ASN A 255 15.52 -16.78 -4.38
N ALA A 256 16.77 -17.22 -4.50
CA ALA A 256 17.86 -16.59 -3.79
C ALA A 256 18.30 -15.31 -4.51
N ALA A 257 18.35 -14.19 -3.80
CA ALA A 257 19.04 -12.99 -4.25
C ALA A 257 20.57 -13.20 -4.31
N LEU A 258 21.27 -12.46 -5.16
CA LEU A 258 22.73 -12.38 -5.10
C LEU A 258 23.19 -11.87 -3.74
N GLY A 259 24.18 -12.55 -3.14
CA GLY A 259 24.77 -12.13 -1.89
C GLY A 259 25.61 -10.85 -2.02
N ILE A 260 25.83 -10.16 -0.89
CA ILE A 260 26.62 -8.92 -0.82
C ILE A 260 27.99 -9.05 -1.49
N ALA A 261 28.68 -10.18 -1.31
CA ALA A 261 29.99 -10.41 -1.93
C ALA A 261 29.91 -10.45 -3.48
N ALA A 262 28.85 -11.04 -4.04
CA ALA A 262 28.62 -11.09 -5.48
C ALA A 262 28.28 -9.69 -6.03
N LEU A 263 27.41 -8.93 -5.34
CA LEU A 263 27.09 -7.55 -5.70
C LEU A 263 28.34 -6.66 -5.70
N ARG A 264 29.20 -6.77 -4.67
CA ARG A 264 30.47 -6.05 -4.59
C ARG A 264 31.43 -6.44 -5.72
N ARG A 265 31.47 -7.72 -6.12
CA ARG A 265 32.27 -8.19 -7.24
C ARG A 265 31.81 -7.58 -8.55
N ILE A 266 30.50 -7.63 -8.85
CA ILE A 266 29.91 -6.99 -10.04
C ILE A 266 30.24 -5.50 -10.03
N ARG A 267 30.00 -4.82 -8.91
CA ARG A 267 30.27 -3.38 -8.74
C ARG A 267 31.72 -2.98 -9.05
N ARG A 268 32.70 -3.86 -8.80
CA ARG A 268 34.13 -3.57 -9.07
C ARG A 268 34.42 -3.38 -10.56
N PHE A 269 33.66 -4.04 -11.43
CA PHE A 269 33.88 -4.07 -12.88
C PHE A 269 32.82 -3.28 -13.66
N GLN A 270 31.89 -2.62 -12.98
CA GLN A 270 30.80 -1.87 -13.58
C GLN A 270 30.90 -0.38 -13.22
N HIS A 271 30.34 0.46 -14.10
CA HIS A 271 30.33 1.92 -13.95
C HIS A 271 28.90 2.47 -14.05
N GLY A 272 28.74 3.77 -13.80
CA GLY A 272 27.47 4.46 -13.94
C GLY A 272 26.34 3.90 -13.08
N TRP A 273 25.14 3.83 -13.66
CA TRP A 273 23.91 3.45 -12.97
C TRP A 273 23.93 1.98 -12.48
N ILE A 274 24.58 1.05 -13.18
CA ILE A 274 24.69 -0.36 -12.75
C ILE A 274 25.52 -0.49 -11.47
N ARG A 275 26.62 0.27 -11.38
CA ARG A 275 27.44 0.35 -10.16
C ARG A 275 26.62 0.89 -8.98
N ARG A 276 25.78 1.90 -9.23
CA ARG A 276 24.87 2.48 -8.24
C ARG A 276 23.80 1.48 -7.83
N LEU A 277 23.18 0.78 -8.77
CA LEU A 277 22.20 -0.27 -8.50
C LEU A 277 22.78 -1.35 -7.58
N CYS A 278 23.98 -1.87 -7.87
CA CYS A 278 24.60 -2.87 -7.01
C CYS A 278 24.85 -2.37 -5.57
N LEU A 279 25.12 -1.07 -5.40
CA LEU A 279 25.28 -0.43 -4.08
C LEU A 279 23.94 -0.29 -3.35
N GLU A 280 22.88 0.08 -4.06
CA GLU A 280 21.54 0.16 -3.47
C GLU A 280 21.02 -1.24 -3.11
N LEU A 281 21.25 -2.27 -3.94
CA LEU A 281 20.88 -3.65 -3.62
C LEU A 281 21.65 -4.20 -2.40
N GLU A 282 22.94 -3.84 -2.27
CA GLU A 282 23.72 -4.15 -1.06
C GLU A 282 23.11 -3.47 0.17
N THR A 283 22.75 -2.18 0.05
CA THR A 283 22.12 -1.39 1.13
C THR A 283 20.77 -1.99 1.52
N LEU A 284 19.91 -2.30 0.55
CA LEU A 284 18.61 -2.92 0.75
C LEU A 284 18.75 -4.28 1.44
N THR A 285 19.72 -5.10 1.03
CA THR A 285 20.01 -6.39 1.68
C THR A 285 20.33 -6.21 3.16
N LEU A 286 21.17 -5.23 3.51
CA LEU A 286 21.54 -4.94 4.90
C LEU A 286 20.35 -4.42 5.72
N LEU A 287 19.52 -3.56 5.14
CA LEU A 287 18.30 -3.06 5.80
C LEU A 287 17.30 -4.20 6.05
N LEU A 288 17.09 -5.08 5.07
CA LEU A 288 16.22 -6.25 5.19
C LEU A 288 16.74 -7.26 6.22
N GLN A 289 18.06 -7.46 6.30
CA GLN A 289 18.69 -8.27 7.35
C GLN A 289 18.43 -7.69 8.74
N ARG A 290 18.54 -6.37 8.90
CA ARG A 290 18.24 -5.67 10.17
C ARG A 290 16.75 -5.76 10.53
N ALA A 291 15.85 -5.67 9.56
CA ALA A 291 14.42 -5.84 9.77
C ALA A 291 14.08 -7.28 10.21
N GLY A 292 14.80 -8.28 9.67
CA GLY A 292 14.54 -9.69 9.95
C GLY A 292 13.26 -10.13 9.24
N ARG A 293 12.30 -10.72 9.97
CA ARG A 293 10.98 -11.14 9.45
C ARG A 293 9.82 -10.29 9.97
N ARG A 294 10.12 -9.17 10.64
CA ARG A 294 9.11 -8.33 11.30
C ARG A 294 8.34 -7.51 10.26
N SER A 295 7.04 -7.35 10.46
CA SER A 295 6.27 -6.31 9.79
C SER A 295 6.65 -4.97 10.40
N LEU A 296 7.05 -4.00 9.57
CA LEU A 296 7.45 -2.68 10.04
C LEU A 296 6.27 -1.71 10.09
N PHE A 297 5.20 -2.02 9.35
CA PHE A 297 3.88 -1.43 9.50
C PHE A 297 2.92 -2.54 9.94
N ASP A 298 2.69 -2.63 11.25
CA ASP A 298 1.89 -3.70 11.84
C ASP A 298 0.39 -3.38 11.72
N TYR A 299 -0.14 -3.63 10.53
CA TYR A 299 -1.55 -3.37 10.24
C TYR A 299 -2.45 -4.22 11.14
N ALA A 300 -3.28 -3.56 11.94
CA ALA A 300 -4.34 -4.24 12.68
C ALA A 300 -5.54 -4.57 11.79
N VAL A 301 -5.74 -3.77 10.73
CA VAL A 301 -6.79 -3.98 9.73
C VAL A 301 -6.18 -3.81 8.35
N ARG A 302 -6.46 -4.78 7.47
CA ARG A 302 -6.05 -4.78 6.07
C ARG A 302 -7.31 -4.96 5.23
N PRO A 303 -7.95 -3.87 4.77
CA PRO A 303 -9.00 -4.00 3.79
C PRO A 303 -8.43 -4.54 2.48
N GLU A 304 -9.29 -4.99 1.60
CA GLU A 304 -8.88 -5.45 0.28
C GLU A 304 -8.45 -4.24 -0.56
N ALA A 305 -7.14 -4.05 -0.67
CA ALA A 305 -6.57 -2.88 -1.31
C ALA A 305 -6.60 -3.02 -2.84
N ILE A 306 -7.11 -2.00 -3.52
CA ILE A 306 -7.18 -1.95 -4.99
C ILE A 306 -5.79 -1.60 -5.56
N TYR A 307 -5.15 -0.59 -4.98
CA TYR A 307 -3.93 0.01 -5.52
C TYR A 307 -2.72 -0.33 -4.66
N PRO A 308 -1.68 -0.99 -5.23
CA PRO A 308 -0.41 -1.18 -4.53
C PRO A 308 0.35 0.16 -4.47
N ALA A 309 1.40 0.26 -3.65
CA ALA A 309 2.24 1.47 -3.62
C ALA A 309 2.96 1.75 -4.96
N CYS A 310 3.14 0.72 -5.78
CA CYS A 310 3.46 0.80 -7.20
C CYS A 310 3.33 -0.58 -7.84
N SER A 311 3.18 -0.63 -9.16
CA SER A 311 3.17 -1.86 -9.95
C SER A 311 4.37 -1.95 -10.89
N LEU A 312 4.99 -3.12 -10.97
CA LEU A 312 6.10 -3.41 -11.88
C LEU A 312 5.69 -4.43 -12.92
N ILE A 313 5.86 -4.06 -14.18
CA ILE A 313 5.57 -4.94 -15.32
C ILE A 313 6.87 -5.30 -16.05
N ALA A 314 6.95 -6.55 -16.54
CA ALA A 314 8.09 -7.00 -17.34
C ALA A 314 8.16 -6.18 -18.64
N GLN A 315 7.03 -6.15 -19.35
CA GLN A 315 6.80 -5.40 -20.57
C GLN A 315 5.35 -4.92 -20.60
N ASP A 316 5.10 -3.86 -21.38
CA ASP A 316 3.74 -3.41 -21.68
C ASP A 316 3.12 -4.35 -22.73
N ASN A 317 1.94 -4.89 -22.43
CA ASN A 317 1.21 -5.83 -23.29
C ASN A 317 -0.30 -5.76 -23.01
N GLU A 318 -1.09 -6.29 -23.95
CA GLU A 318 -2.56 -6.27 -23.90
C GLU A 318 -3.11 -7.01 -22.66
N HIS A 319 -2.53 -8.16 -22.31
CA HIS A 319 -2.93 -8.94 -21.14
C HIS A 319 -2.83 -8.18 -19.82
N ILE A 320 -1.81 -7.32 -19.64
CA ILE A 320 -1.69 -6.47 -18.45
C ILE A 320 -2.83 -5.44 -18.41
N GLY A 321 -3.14 -4.82 -19.55
CA GLY A 321 -4.22 -3.86 -19.67
C GLY A 321 -5.56 -4.49 -19.31
N ASP A 322 -5.91 -5.58 -19.99
CA ASP A 322 -7.17 -6.30 -19.79
C ASP A 322 -7.31 -6.84 -18.37
N LEU A 323 -6.23 -7.37 -17.79
CA LEU A 323 -6.21 -7.86 -16.41
C LEU A 323 -6.50 -6.73 -15.42
N LEU A 324 -5.86 -5.57 -15.60
CA LEU A 324 -6.05 -4.43 -14.71
C LEU A 324 -7.43 -3.80 -14.87
N ASP A 325 -7.93 -3.66 -16.10
CA ASP A 325 -9.28 -3.17 -16.36
C ASP A 325 -10.32 -4.08 -15.71
N SER A 326 -10.18 -5.39 -15.88
CA SER A 326 -11.05 -6.39 -15.22
C SER A 326 -10.96 -6.33 -13.70
N HIS A 327 -9.75 -6.17 -13.15
CA HIS A 327 -9.51 -6.07 -11.72
C HIS A 327 -10.15 -4.80 -11.12
N TYR A 328 -10.02 -3.66 -11.79
CA TYR A 328 -10.62 -2.41 -11.33
C TYR A 328 -12.14 -2.40 -11.53
N GLU A 329 -12.65 -2.97 -12.62
CA GLU A 329 -14.08 -3.11 -12.83
C GLU A 329 -14.72 -4.04 -11.78
N TYR A 330 -14.03 -5.12 -11.39
CA TYR A 330 -14.45 -5.99 -10.29
C TYR A 330 -14.64 -5.18 -9.00
N PHE A 331 -13.63 -4.43 -8.55
CA PHE A 331 -13.72 -3.66 -7.31
C PHE A 331 -14.71 -2.49 -7.38
N ASN A 332 -14.78 -1.83 -8.53
CA ASN A 332 -15.75 -0.74 -8.75
C ASN A 332 -17.19 -1.26 -8.71
N SER A 333 -17.43 -2.51 -9.14
CA SER A 333 -18.75 -3.14 -9.14
C SER A 333 -19.08 -3.82 -7.81
N GLY A 334 -18.08 -4.38 -7.13
CA GLY A 334 -18.22 -5.09 -5.85
C GLY A 334 -18.40 -4.16 -4.65
N GLY A 335 -17.77 -2.97 -4.67
CA GLY A 335 -17.85 -2.00 -3.57
C GLY A 335 -17.06 -2.41 -2.31
N ASP A 336 -16.27 -3.48 -2.40
CA ASP A 336 -15.42 -4.06 -1.37
C ASP A 336 -13.95 -3.63 -1.49
N GLY A 337 -13.58 -2.92 -2.58
CA GLY A 337 -12.24 -2.40 -2.77
C GLY A 337 -11.95 -1.16 -1.92
N SER A 338 -10.73 -1.07 -1.38
CA SER A 338 -10.25 0.06 -0.60
C SER A 338 -9.01 0.71 -1.22
N VAL A 339 -8.92 2.04 -1.07
CA VAL A 339 -7.68 2.79 -1.35
C VAL A 339 -6.65 2.66 -0.22
N TYR A 340 -7.04 2.05 0.91
CA TYR A 340 -6.14 1.80 2.03
C TYR A 340 -5.40 0.48 1.87
N LEU A 341 -4.07 0.53 1.97
CA LEU A 341 -3.24 -0.66 2.18
C LEU A 341 -3.45 -1.24 3.59
N GLY A 342 -3.85 -0.40 4.54
CA GLY A 342 -4.25 -0.82 5.88
C GLY A 342 -4.10 0.26 6.94
N PHE A 343 -4.51 -0.10 8.16
CA PHE A 343 -4.52 0.77 9.33
C PHE A 343 -3.65 0.20 10.46
N VAL A 344 -2.68 1.01 10.91
CA VAL A 344 -1.76 0.66 12.00
C VAL A 344 -2.17 1.41 13.27
N PRO A 345 -2.52 0.74 14.39
CA PRO A 345 -2.88 1.43 15.63
C PRO A 345 -1.66 2.13 16.22
N PHE A 346 -1.84 3.36 16.70
CA PHE A 346 -0.80 4.01 17.49
C PHE A 346 -0.60 3.28 18.81
N ALA A 347 0.67 3.02 19.15
CA ALA A 347 1.02 2.34 20.40
C ALA A 347 0.71 3.24 21.61
N GLN A 348 0.23 2.64 22.70
CA GLN A 348 -0.16 3.38 23.90
C GLN A 348 0.92 3.39 25.00
N LEU A 349 1.74 2.34 25.06
CA LEU A 349 2.77 2.19 26.10
C LEU A 349 4.10 2.80 25.64
N PRO A 350 4.87 3.47 26.51
CA PRO A 350 6.10 4.17 26.12
C PRO A 350 7.15 3.30 25.41
N ASP A 351 7.35 2.05 25.83
CA ASP A 351 8.28 1.12 25.17
C ASP A 351 7.80 0.71 23.79
N ASP A 352 6.50 0.47 23.64
CA ASP A 352 5.88 0.12 22.36
C ASP A 352 5.89 1.29 21.39
N ILE A 353 5.69 2.51 21.87
CA ILE A 353 5.83 3.74 21.08
C ILE A 353 7.24 3.85 20.52
N ARG A 354 8.27 3.72 21.37
CA ARG A 354 9.66 3.79 20.93
C ARG A 354 9.98 2.73 19.88
N ARG A 355 9.50 1.50 20.08
CA ARG A 355 9.66 0.40 19.14
C ARG A 355 8.95 0.69 17.82
N GLN A 356 7.69 1.13 17.86
CA GLN A 356 6.88 1.46 16.70
C GLN A 356 7.55 2.52 15.82
N TYR A 357 8.03 3.63 16.41
CA TYR A 357 8.74 4.66 15.66
C TYR A 357 10.10 4.19 15.12
N ALA A 358 10.78 3.29 15.82
CA ALA A 358 12.02 2.69 15.31
C ALA A 358 11.76 1.77 14.11
N ASP A 359 10.67 0.99 14.14
CA ASP A 359 10.25 0.12 13.05
C ASP A 359 9.75 0.96 11.85
N TRP A 360 8.96 2.01 12.07
CA TRP A 360 8.57 2.97 11.02
C TRP A 360 9.77 3.67 10.39
N ALA A 361 10.75 4.11 11.19
CA ALA A 361 11.97 4.73 10.66
C ALA A 361 12.78 3.75 9.79
N LEU A 362 12.83 2.47 10.16
CA LEU A 362 13.45 1.41 9.37
C LEU A 362 12.64 1.11 8.10
N GLY A 363 11.31 1.06 8.19
CA GLY A 363 10.40 0.84 7.07
C GLY A 363 10.55 1.95 6.02
N LEU A 364 10.53 3.21 6.45
CA LEU A 364 10.76 4.36 5.57
C LEU A 364 12.17 4.33 4.94
N SER A 365 13.18 3.86 5.67
CA SER A 365 14.54 3.71 5.13
C SER A 365 14.61 2.62 4.05
N ILE A 366 13.86 1.52 4.22
CA ILE A 366 13.70 0.48 3.19
C ILE A 366 12.98 1.05 1.98
N LEU A 367 11.85 1.74 2.16
CA LEU A 367 11.09 2.34 1.06
C LEU A 367 11.89 3.38 0.29
N ASN A 368 12.66 4.23 0.96
CA ASN A 368 13.59 5.15 0.30
C ASN A 368 14.61 4.41 -0.58
N CYS A 369 15.11 3.25 -0.12
CA CYS A 369 16.06 2.45 -0.89
C CYS A 369 15.39 1.73 -2.06
N VAL A 370 14.18 1.20 -1.84
CA VAL A 370 13.35 0.61 -2.90
C VAL A 370 13.07 1.63 -3.99
N ASP A 371 12.59 2.83 -3.64
CA ASP A 371 12.34 3.90 -4.63
C ASP A 371 13.58 4.23 -5.48
N ARG A 372 14.76 4.30 -4.86
CA ARG A 372 16.03 4.49 -5.60
C ARG A 372 16.38 3.31 -6.49
N VAL A 373 16.10 2.07 -6.07
CA VAL A 373 16.28 0.87 -6.91
C VAL A 373 15.32 0.92 -8.09
N LEU A 374 14.03 1.17 -7.86
CA LEU A 374 12.99 1.31 -8.88
C LEU A 374 13.38 2.36 -9.91
N THR A 375 13.77 3.55 -9.46
CA THR A 375 14.22 4.66 -10.32
C THR A 375 15.39 4.27 -11.23
N LEU A 376 16.23 3.30 -10.83
CA LEU A 376 17.38 2.84 -11.64
C LEU A 376 17.04 1.74 -12.63
N VAL A 377 15.92 1.03 -12.45
CA VAL A 377 15.58 -0.16 -13.25
C VAL A 377 14.30 0.00 -14.06
N THR A 378 13.50 1.03 -13.79
CA THR A 378 12.25 1.32 -14.52
C THR A 378 12.33 2.62 -15.29
N ARG A 379 11.53 2.71 -16.37
CA ARG A 379 11.32 3.96 -17.12
C ARG A 379 10.08 4.67 -16.65
#